data_AF-A0A530MD36-F1
#
_entry.id   AF-A0A530MD36-F1
#
_cell.length_a   1.000
_cell.length_b   1.000
_cell.length_c   1.000
_cell.angle_alpha   90.00
_cell.angle_beta   90.00
_cell.angle_gamma   90.00
#
_symmetry.space_group_name_H-M   'P 1'
#
loop_
_entity.id
_entity.type
_entity.pdbx_description
1 polymer ?
#
loop_
_entity_poly.entity_id
_entity_poly.type
_entity_poly.pdbx_seq_one_letter_code
_entity_poly.pdbx_strand_id
1 'polypeptide(L)'
;MRDSTDRKVERFGTFYHFKQSDVLPKLSPALQSYFTYSLEARTDARYLQPLLAPQSDASSWFTIHADRLMWSTAGFFHMLSQSVDKVGKIIAGSNEDDAIFGFLPVDIKCDPNGVTTWTNAGADSNRFLFEVKNPDSYASAMTAAMATLLGNIQ
;
A
#
# COMPACT_ATOMS: atom_id res chain seq x y z
N MET A 1 6.94 17.80 -14.47
CA MET A 1 6.32 16.69 -13.71
C MET A 1 7.49 15.86 -13.18
N ARG A 2 7.73 15.82 -11.86
CA ARG A 2 8.82 14.99 -11.32
C ARG A 2 8.54 13.53 -11.65
N ASP A 3 9.53 12.83 -12.18
CA ASP A 3 9.44 11.39 -12.40
C ASP A 3 9.14 10.71 -11.05
N SER A 4 7.96 10.14 -10.92
CA SER A 4 7.47 9.59 -9.66
C SER A 4 8.21 8.32 -9.24
N THR A 5 9.02 7.76 -10.13
CA THR A 5 9.92 6.62 -9.87
C THR A 5 11.13 6.98 -8.99
N ASP A 6 11.49 8.27 -8.90
CA ASP A 6 12.60 8.73 -8.05
C ASP A 6 12.19 8.95 -6.57
N ARG A 7 10.90 8.74 -6.24
CA ARG A 7 10.46 8.78 -4.85
C ARG A 7 10.99 7.55 -4.10
N LYS A 8 11.57 7.79 -2.94
CA LYS A 8 12.05 6.76 -2.03
C LYS A 8 11.07 6.58 -0.87
N VAL A 9 11.14 5.41 -0.22
CA VAL A 9 10.47 5.21 1.07
C VAL A 9 11.07 6.20 2.07
N GLU A 10 10.22 6.97 2.72
CA GLU A 10 10.61 7.92 3.76
C GLU A 10 10.06 7.46 5.10
N ARG A 11 10.80 7.71 6.19
CA ARG A 11 10.42 7.28 7.54
C ARG A 11 9.00 7.69 7.92
N PHE A 12 8.56 8.90 7.55
CA PHE A 12 7.22 9.39 7.89
C PHE A 12 6.28 9.45 6.69
N GLY A 13 6.57 8.68 5.63
CA GLY A 13 5.77 8.58 4.43
C GLY A 13 5.22 7.18 4.22
N THR A 14 3.98 7.06 3.75
CA THR A 14 3.37 5.74 3.48
C THR A 14 3.71 5.20 2.09
N PHE A 15 4.56 5.90 1.33
CA PHE A 15 4.84 5.60 -0.06
C PHE A 15 5.66 4.31 -0.21
N TYR A 16 5.29 3.49 -1.19
CA TYR A 16 6.13 2.44 -1.76
C TYR A 16 5.70 2.18 -3.20
N HIS A 17 6.52 1.47 -3.96
CA HIS A 17 6.16 1.01 -5.30
C HIS A 17 6.59 -0.44 -5.48
N PHE A 18 6.00 -1.11 -6.47
CA PHE A 18 6.30 -2.49 -6.83
C PHE A 18 5.97 -2.74 -8.30
N LYS A 19 6.54 -3.80 -8.90
CA LYS A 19 6.16 -4.18 -10.26
C LYS A 19 4.83 -4.89 -10.27
N GLN A 20 3.94 -4.52 -11.18
CA GLN A 20 2.61 -5.15 -11.23
C GLN A 20 2.68 -6.68 -11.41
N SER A 21 3.73 -7.20 -12.05
CA SER A 21 4.05 -8.63 -12.16
C SER A 21 4.21 -9.35 -10.82
N ASP A 22 4.53 -8.66 -9.73
CA ASP A 22 4.74 -9.26 -8.41
C ASP A 22 3.41 -9.61 -7.71
N VAL A 23 2.30 -9.05 -8.21
CA VAL A 23 0.97 -9.14 -7.59
C VAL A 23 -0.07 -9.70 -8.56
N LEU A 24 -0.23 -9.11 -9.75
CA LEU A 24 -1.34 -9.43 -10.66
C LEU A 24 -1.46 -10.93 -11.00
N PRO A 25 -0.36 -11.68 -11.29
CA PRO A 25 -0.46 -13.10 -11.62
C PRO A 25 -0.98 -13.99 -10.49
N LYS A 26 -0.97 -13.50 -9.24
CA LYS A 26 -1.39 -14.27 -8.05
C LYS A 26 -2.89 -14.12 -7.74
N LEU A 27 -3.60 -13.27 -8.47
CA LEU A 27 -5.01 -12.95 -8.20
C LEU A 27 -5.96 -13.96 -8.86
N SER A 28 -7.22 -14.00 -8.42
CA SER A 28 -8.26 -14.79 -9.11
C SER A 28 -8.45 -14.29 -10.55
N PRO A 29 -8.90 -15.14 -11.50
CA PRO A 29 -9.14 -14.71 -12.88
C PRO A 29 -10.07 -13.50 -13.01
N ALA A 30 -11.09 -13.40 -12.14
CA ALA A 30 -12.00 -12.25 -12.10
C ALA A 30 -11.26 -10.96 -11.73
N LEU A 31 -10.41 -11.00 -10.69
CA LEU A 31 -9.61 -9.86 -10.28
C LEU A 31 -8.52 -9.50 -11.31
N GLN A 32 -7.88 -10.49 -11.92
CA GLN A 32 -6.94 -10.25 -13.02
C GLN A 32 -7.61 -9.51 -14.18
N SER A 33 -8.82 -9.96 -14.57
CA SER A 33 -9.61 -9.32 -15.62
C SER A 33 -9.98 -7.87 -15.22
N TYR A 34 -10.47 -7.68 -14.00
CA TYR A 34 -10.83 -6.36 -13.47
C TYR A 34 -9.65 -5.38 -13.44
N PHE A 35 -8.50 -5.79 -12.90
CA PHE A 35 -7.32 -4.95 -12.85
C PHE A 35 -6.74 -4.70 -14.23
N THR A 36 -6.74 -5.69 -15.14
CA THR A 36 -6.33 -5.47 -16.53
C THR A 36 -7.16 -4.38 -17.19
N TYR A 37 -8.48 -4.47 -17.09
CA TYR A 37 -9.39 -3.46 -17.62
C TYR A 37 -9.11 -2.07 -17.03
N SER A 38 -8.98 -2.00 -15.69
CA SER A 38 -8.82 -0.75 -14.95
C SER A 38 -7.47 -0.07 -15.21
N LEU A 39 -6.41 -0.87 -15.42
CA LEU A 39 -5.04 -0.38 -15.57
C LEU A 39 -4.70 -0.04 -17.03
N GLU A 40 -5.35 -0.67 -18.00
CA GLU A 40 -5.19 -0.35 -19.42
C GLU A 40 -5.99 0.87 -19.88
N ALA A 41 -6.64 1.57 -18.95
CA ALA A 41 -7.42 2.78 -19.22
C ALA A 41 -8.44 2.60 -20.37
N ARG A 42 -9.07 1.42 -20.45
CA ARG A 42 -10.07 1.12 -21.47
C ARG A 42 -11.24 2.10 -21.33
N THR A 43 -11.61 2.73 -22.43
CA THR A 43 -12.61 3.81 -22.48
C THR A 43 -14.03 3.34 -22.76
N ASP A 44 -14.22 2.05 -22.97
CA ASP A 44 -15.55 1.50 -23.20
C ASP A 44 -16.38 1.45 -21.89
N ALA A 45 -17.69 1.29 -22.01
CA ALA A 45 -18.59 1.33 -20.85
C ALA A 45 -18.68 -0.03 -20.11
N ARG A 46 -17.86 -1.02 -20.46
CA ARG A 46 -18.00 -2.40 -19.99
C ARG A 46 -17.15 -2.68 -18.74
N TYR A 47 -17.00 -1.69 -17.85
CA TYR A 47 -16.16 -1.79 -16.66
C TYR A 47 -16.59 -2.87 -15.65
N LEU A 48 -17.85 -3.32 -15.71
CA LEU A 48 -18.35 -4.47 -14.93
C LEU A 48 -18.20 -5.81 -15.65
N GLN A 49 -18.00 -5.82 -16.97
CA GLN A 49 -17.86 -7.04 -17.76
C GLN A 49 -16.73 -7.95 -17.27
N PRO A 50 -15.54 -7.43 -16.85
CA PRO A 50 -14.48 -8.26 -16.28
C PRO A 50 -14.89 -9.03 -15.03
N LEU A 51 -15.89 -8.53 -14.27
CA LEU A 51 -16.40 -9.19 -13.06
C LEU A 51 -17.51 -10.19 -13.38
N LEU A 52 -18.35 -9.91 -14.37
CA LEU A 52 -19.53 -10.72 -14.71
C LEU A 52 -19.22 -11.87 -15.67
N ALA A 53 -18.28 -11.67 -16.58
CA ALA A 53 -17.82 -12.65 -17.54
C ALA A 53 -16.32 -12.46 -17.76
N PRO A 54 -15.49 -12.92 -16.80
CA PRO A 54 -14.05 -12.74 -16.87
C PRO A 54 -13.51 -13.32 -18.18
N GLN A 55 -12.93 -12.47 -19.01
CA GLN A 55 -12.21 -12.92 -20.19
C GLN A 55 -10.73 -13.08 -19.85
N SER A 56 -10.12 -14.08 -20.46
CA SER A 56 -8.67 -14.28 -20.52
C SER A 56 -8.04 -13.20 -21.41
N ASP A 57 -8.21 -11.93 -21.04
CA ASP A 57 -7.46 -10.84 -21.62
C ASP A 57 -6.11 -10.83 -20.90
N ALA A 58 -5.09 -11.36 -21.53
CA ALA A 58 -3.73 -11.21 -21.04
C ALA A 58 -3.42 -9.71 -20.96
N SER A 59 -3.05 -9.21 -19.78
CA SER A 59 -2.62 -7.82 -19.65
C SER A 59 -1.47 -7.56 -20.63
N SER A 60 -1.43 -6.37 -21.22
CA SER A 60 -0.34 -6.00 -22.10
C SER A 60 1.02 -6.17 -21.39
N TRP A 61 2.05 -6.50 -22.16
CA TRP A 61 3.42 -6.59 -21.63
C TRP A 61 3.84 -5.31 -20.90
N PHE A 62 3.40 -4.15 -21.38
CA PHE A 62 3.66 -2.86 -20.73
C PHE A 62 2.97 -2.75 -19.38
N THR A 63 1.71 -3.16 -19.29
CA THR A 63 0.93 -3.14 -18.04
C THR A 63 1.58 -4.03 -17.00
N ILE A 64 1.92 -5.27 -17.33
CA ILE A 64 2.44 -6.21 -16.32
C ILE A 64 3.85 -5.83 -15.81
N HIS A 65 4.65 -5.13 -16.62
CA HIS A 65 6.01 -4.70 -16.23
C HIS A 65 6.08 -3.27 -15.68
N ALA A 66 4.98 -2.52 -15.67
CA ALA A 66 4.93 -1.19 -15.09
C ALA A 66 5.06 -1.22 -13.56
N ASP A 67 5.65 -0.16 -13.01
CA ASP A 67 5.63 0.08 -11.56
C ASP A 67 4.26 0.63 -11.13
N ARG A 68 3.75 0.10 -10.02
CA ARG A 68 2.58 0.63 -9.35
C ARG A 68 3.02 1.40 -8.11
N LEU A 69 2.65 2.68 -8.09
CA LEU A 69 2.86 3.54 -6.93
C LEU A 69 1.71 3.36 -5.94
N MET A 70 2.04 3.22 -4.67
CA MET A 70 1.09 3.00 -3.60
C MET A 70 1.29 4.00 -2.46
N TRP A 71 0.18 4.36 -1.85
CA TRP A 71 0.09 5.14 -0.63
C TRP A 71 -0.96 4.52 0.28
N SER A 72 -0.91 4.84 1.56
CA SER A 72 -1.96 4.52 2.55
C SER A 72 -2.25 3.03 2.81
N THR A 73 -1.59 2.07 2.13
CA THR A 73 -1.82 0.62 2.34
C THR A 73 -1.67 0.21 3.80
N ALA A 74 -0.62 0.71 4.49
CA ALA A 74 -0.40 0.44 5.90
C ALA A 74 -1.54 0.93 6.82
N GLY A 75 -2.16 2.06 6.46
CA GLY A 75 -3.32 2.59 7.18
C GLY A 75 -4.54 1.67 7.12
N PHE A 76 -4.76 0.99 5.99
CA PHE A 76 -5.84 0.01 5.87
C PHE A 76 -5.62 -1.22 6.75
N PHE A 77 -4.39 -1.74 6.85
CA PHE A 77 -4.07 -2.81 7.79
C PHE A 77 -4.31 -2.37 9.24
N HIS A 78 -3.84 -1.17 9.60
CA HIS A 78 -4.03 -0.64 10.94
C HIS A 78 -5.51 -0.48 11.31
N MET A 79 -6.35 -0.02 10.38
CA MET A 79 -7.80 0.11 10.58
C MET A 79 -8.47 -1.23 10.93
N LEU A 80 -7.90 -2.35 10.49
CA LEU A 80 -8.38 -3.70 10.78
C LEU A 80 -7.68 -4.33 11.99
N SER A 81 -6.98 -3.54 12.81
CA SER A 81 -6.14 -4.03 13.92
C SER A 81 -5.09 -5.05 13.47
N GLN A 82 -4.58 -4.89 12.25
CA GLN A 82 -3.53 -5.70 11.66
C GLN A 82 -2.26 -4.87 11.42
N SER A 83 -1.14 -5.58 11.29
CA SER A 83 0.13 -5.01 10.82
C SER A 83 0.81 -5.98 9.85
N VAL A 84 2.01 -5.63 9.41
CA VAL A 84 2.81 -6.41 8.47
C VAL A 84 4.21 -6.56 9.05
N ASP A 85 4.77 -7.77 9.06
CA ASP A 85 6.16 -7.98 9.49
C ASP A 85 7.18 -7.69 8.38
N LYS A 86 8.47 -7.77 8.69
CA LYS A 86 9.56 -7.51 7.72
C LYS A 86 9.58 -8.41 6.48
N VAL A 87 8.91 -9.57 6.50
CA VAL A 87 8.83 -10.48 5.34
C VAL A 87 7.50 -10.36 4.60
N GLY A 88 6.61 -9.49 5.06
CA GLY A 88 5.31 -9.26 4.44
C GLY A 88 4.19 -10.17 4.94
N LYS A 89 4.36 -10.83 6.08
CA LYS A 89 3.28 -11.57 6.72
C LYS A 89 2.33 -10.60 7.40
N ILE A 90 1.03 -10.80 7.19
CA ILE A 90 0.00 -10.08 7.93
C ILE A 90 -0.06 -10.64 9.35
N ILE A 91 0.12 -9.78 10.35
CA ILE A 91 0.17 -10.11 11.78
C ILE A 91 -0.88 -9.31 12.56
N ALA A 92 -1.14 -9.71 13.80
CA ALA A 92 -1.98 -8.93 14.70
C ALA A 92 -1.32 -7.58 15.02
N GLY A 93 -2.10 -6.50 15.10
CA GLY A 93 -1.60 -5.15 15.39
C GLY A 93 -0.96 -5.01 16.78
N SER A 94 -1.28 -5.90 17.72
CA SER A 94 -0.66 -5.97 19.05
C SER A 94 0.83 -6.36 19.02
N ASN A 95 1.33 -6.87 17.88
CA ASN A 95 2.71 -7.32 17.74
C ASN A 95 3.59 -6.18 17.21
N GLU A 96 3.67 -5.09 17.96
CA GLU A 96 4.32 -3.86 17.50
C GLU A 96 5.81 -4.02 17.22
N ASP A 97 6.51 -4.89 17.95
CA ASP A 97 7.96 -5.09 17.82
C ASP A 97 8.35 -5.70 16.47
N ASP A 98 7.49 -6.56 15.91
CA ASP A 98 7.72 -7.23 14.63
C ASP A 98 7.22 -6.42 13.42
N ALA A 99 6.41 -5.39 13.68
CA ALA A 99 5.75 -4.61 12.64
C ALA A 99 6.75 -3.79 11.80
N ILE A 100 6.52 -3.71 10.50
CA ILE A 100 7.34 -2.95 9.54
C ILE A 100 6.98 -1.45 9.53
N PHE A 101 5.82 -1.11 10.10
CA PHE A 101 5.36 0.25 10.32
C PHE A 101 4.71 0.39 11.69
N GLY A 102 4.55 1.62 12.16
CA GLY A 102 3.89 1.95 13.40
C GLY A 102 3.32 3.37 13.40
N PHE A 103 2.82 3.77 14.57
CA PHE A 103 2.22 5.07 14.82
C PHE A 103 2.87 5.66 16.05
N LEU A 104 3.78 6.61 15.84
CA LEU A 104 4.54 7.27 16.89
C LEU A 104 3.66 8.33 17.57
N PRO A 105 3.48 8.31 18.90
CA PRO A 105 2.77 9.37 19.60
C PRO A 105 3.53 10.70 19.46
N VAL A 106 2.79 11.74 19.09
CA VAL A 106 3.35 13.08 18.87
C VAL A 106 2.50 14.17 19.49
N ASP A 107 3.14 15.28 19.84
CA ASP A 107 2.46 16.55 20.08
C ASP A 107 2.57 17.39 18.81
N ILE A 108 1.47 18.04 18.44
CA ILE A 108 1.40 18.86 17.22
C ILE A 108 1.10 20.30 17.62
N LYS A 109 1.92 21.23 17.13
CA LYS A 109 1.70 22.67 17.26
C LYS A 109 1.58 23.29 15.87
N CYS A 110 0.64 24.22 15.73
CA CYS A 110 0.50 25.03 14.53
C CYS A 110 0.73 26.49 14.94
N ASP A 111 1.64 27.16 14.24
CA ASP A 111 1.92 28.57 14.49
C ASP A 111 0.88 29.49 13.80
N PRO A 112 0.86 30.80 14.11
CA PRO A 112 -0.07 31.74 13.48
C PRO A 112 0.07 31.87 11.95
N ASN A 113 1.18 31.40 11.36
CA ASN A 113 1.40 31.39 9.90
C ASN A 113 0.92 30.08 9.25
N GLY A 114 0.38 29.15 10.03
CA GLY A 114 -0.08 27.85 9.54
C GLY A 114 1.02 26.79 9.42
N VAL A 115 2.22 27.05 9.95
CA VAL A 115 3.32 26.07 9.94
C VAL A 115 3.10 25.08 11.07
N THR A 116 2.98 23.81 10.69
CA THR A 116 2.82 22.70 11.65
C THR A 116 4.18 22.11 12.00
N THR A 117 4.47 22.00 13.30
CA THR A 117 5.63 21.28 13.83
C THR A 117 5.15 20.19 14.78
N TRP A 118 5.96 19.15 14.94
CA TRP A 118 5.65 18.05 15.84
C TRP A 118 6.88 17.62 16.63
N THR A 119 6.64 17.05 17.81
CA THR A 119 7.65 16.47 18.69
C THR A 119 7.14 15.13 19.21
N ASN A 120 8.05 14.23 19.60
CA ASN A 120 7.67 12.98 20.26
C ASN A 120 6.90 13.28 21.54
N ALA A 121 5.84 12.53 21.79
CA ALA A 121 5.04 12.60 23.00
C ALA A 121 5.08 11.27 23.77
N GLY A 122 4.52 11.27 24.98
CA GLY A 122 4.32 10.05 25.77
C GLY A 122 3.18 9.19 25.25
N ALA A 123 3.02 8.00 25.84
CA ALA A 123 1.96 7.05 25.50
C ALA A 123 0.54 7.60 25.70
N ASP A 124 0.38 8.65 26.51
CA ASP A 124 -0.91 9.30 26.77
C ASP A 124 -1.36 10.24 25.62
N SER A 125 -0.54 10.43 24.58
CA SER A 125 -0.93 11.24 23.43
C SER A 125 -2.07 10.59 22.65
N ASN A 126 -3.01 11.41 22.19
CA ASN A 126 -4.09 11.00 21.26
C ASN A 126 -3.80 11.39 19.81
N ARG A 127 -2.57 11.83 19.50
CA ARG A 127 -2.12 12.17 18.15
C ARG A 127 -0.93 11.32 17.79
N PHE A 128 -0.94 10.82 16.56
CA PHE A 128 0.07 9.88 16.10
C PHE A 128 0.59 10.26 14.71
N LEU A 129 1.87 10.02 14.49
CA LEU A 129 2.52 10.13 13.20
C LEU A 129 2.85 8.73 12.68
N PHE A 130 2.50 8.45 11.43
CA PHE A 130 2.88 7.21 10.77
C PHE A 130 4.40 7.10 10.67
N GLU A 131 4.95 5.93 10.99
CA GLU A 131 6.37 5.65 10.92
C GLU A 131 6.63 4.33 10.18
N VAL A 132 7.52 4.36 9.18
CA VAL A 132 8.18 3.19 8.62
C VAL A 132 9.36 2.81 9.53
N LYS A 133 9.28 1.65 10.17
CA LYS A 133 10.28 1.18 11.15
C LYS A 133 11.54 0.61 10.47
N ASN A 134 11.39 0.02 9.29
CA ASN A 134 12.52 -0.46 8.48
C ASN A 134 12.28 -0.11 7.00
N PRO A 135 12.83 1.03 6.53
CA PRO A 135 12.65 1.52 5.17
C PRO A 135 13.14 0.56 4.08
N ASP A 136 14.22 -0.19 4.35
CA ASP A 136 14.84 -1.10 3.38
C ASP A 136 13.94 -2.29 3.03
N SER A 137 13.13 -2.75 4.01
CA SER A 137 12.23 -3.90 3.83
C SER A 137 10.76 -3.48 3.61
N TYR A 138 10.42 -2.20 3.79
CA TYR A 138 9.02 -1.75 3.76
C TYR A 138 8.33 -2.03 2.43
N ALA A 139 8.95 -1.68 1.30
CA ALA A 139 8.33 -1.85 -0.01
C ALA A 139 8.07 -3.33 -0.35
N SER A 140 9.05 -4.21 -0.11
CA SER A 140 8.91 -5.64 -0.37
C SER A 140 7.91 -6.30 0.57
N ALA A 141 7.94 -5.98 1.87
CA ALA A 141 6.99 -6.47 2.86
C ALA A 141 5.55 -6.05 2.53
N MET A 142 5.32 -4.77 2.27
CA MET A 142 3.98 -4.26 1.93
C MET A 142 3.45 -4.85 0.62
N THR A 143 4.33 -5.11 -0.35
CA THR A 143 3.96 -5.77 -1.61
C THR A 143 3.52 -7.21 -1.37
N ALA A 144 4.27 -7.98 -0.58
CA ALA A 144 3.94 -9.35 -0.25
C ALA A 144 2.63 -9.45 0.58
N ALA A 145 2.43 -8.55 1.54
CA ALA A 145 1.20 -8.48 2.32
C ALA A 145 -0.01 -8.15 1.45
N MET A 146 0.11 -7.18 0.54
CA MET A 146 -0.95 -6.82 -0.39
C MET A 146 -1.26 -7.95 -1.38
N ALA A 147 -0.23 -8.64 -1.91
CA ALA A 147 -0.44 -9.81 -2.78
C ALA A 147 -1.20 -10.91 -2.05
N THR A 148 -0.87 -11.17 -0.78
CA THR A 148 -1.56 -12.15 0.06
C THR A 148 -3.01 -11.74 0.31
N LEU A 149 -3.26 -10.47 0.66
CA LEU A 149 -4.60 -9.96 0.92
C LEU A 149 -5.50 -10.09 -0.32
N LEU A 150 -5.01 -9.63 -1.48
CA LEU A 150 -5.79 -9.66 -2.73
C LEU A 150 -5.95 -11.08 -3.27
N GLY A 151 -4.96 -11.95 -3.10
CA GLY A 151 -5.03 -13.36 -3.50
C GLY A 151 -6.07 -14.17 -2.73
N ASN A 152 -6.51 -13.69 -1.55
CA ASN A 152 -7.56 -14.31 -0.76
C ASN A 152 -8.98 -13.85 -1.14
N ILE A 153 -9.12 -12.87 -2.03
CA ILE A 153 -10.40 -12.42 -2.55
C ILE A 153 -10.76 -13.31 -3.75
N GLN A 154 -11.90 -14.00 -3.65
CA GLN A 154 -12.39 -14.90 -4.70
C GLN A 154 -13.21 -14.14 -5.74
#